data_AF-A0A556C3S7-F1
#
_entry.id   AF-A0A556C3S7-F1
#
_cell.length_a   1.000
_cell.length_b   1.000
_cell.length_c   1.000
_cell.angle_alpha   90.00
_cell.angle_beta   90.00
_cell.angle_gamma   90.00
#
_symmetry.space_group_name_H-M   'P 1'
#
loop_
_entity.id
_entity.type
_entity.pdbx_description
1 polymer ?
#
loop_
_entity_poly.entity_id
_entity_poly.type
_entity_poly.pdbx_seq_one_letter_code
_entity_poly.pdbx_strand_id
1 'polypeptide(L)'
;MERIATRAKSNVRLIYAYYGTKSSLFDMALPQALRCMAENVPPRPDDLTAWAGDVFDHHQWYPEVLRPSMWAQLECPEAATEPFDSHREQTLASAMGESNPLSPIDVLVFVYALAQAWGAVSGRVDSA
;
A
#
# COMPACT_ATOMS: atom_id res chain seq x y z
N MET A 1 -17.15 2.90 13.29
CA MET A 1 -16.55 3.74 14.34
C MET A 1 -16.44 3.01 15.66
N GLU A 2 -17.49 2.35 16.16
CA GLU A 2 -17.47 1.64 17.46
C GLU A 2 -16.29 0.67 17.62
N ARG A 3 -16.08 -0.25 16.66
CA ARG A 3 -14.92 -1.16 16.68
C ARG A 3 -13.57 -0.44 16.70
N ILE A 4 -13.46 0.71 16.02
CA ILE A 4 -12.23 1.53 15.98
C ILE A 4 -12.02 2.16 17.34
N ALA A 5 -13.06 2.74 17.94
CA ALA A 5 -13.03 3.35 19.26
C ALA A 5 -12.62 2.36 20.35
N THR A 6 -13.20 1.16 20.33
CA THR A 6 -12.83 0.08 21.27
C THR A 6 -11.35 -0.29 21.15
N ARG A 7 -10.84 -0.47 19.93
CA ARG A 7 -9.42 -0.81 19.71
C ARG A 7 -8.47 0.32 20.08
N ALA A 8 -8.84 1.56 19.76
CA ALA A 8 -8.07 2.77 20.10
C ALA A 8 -8.20 3.17 21.58
N LYS A 9 -9.00 2.44 22.37
CA LYS A 9 -9.36 2.80 23.77
C LYS A 9 -9.84 4.25 23.88
N SER A 10 -10.61 4.69 22.88
CA SER A 10 -11.09 6.06 22.74
C SER A 10 -12.62 6.11 22.75
N ASN A 11 -13.17 7.29 22.97
CA ASN A 11 -14.60 7.53 22.96
C ASN A 11 -15.08 7.70 21.50
N VAL A 12 -16.13 6.97 21.09
CA VAL A 12 -16.74 7.10 19.75
C VAL A 12 -17.09 8.55 19.42
N ARG A 13 -17.69 9.30 20.36
CA ARG A 13 -18.01 10.72 20.16
C ARG A 13 -16.77 11.58 19.90
N LEU A 14 -15.65 11.26 20.55
CA LEU A 14 -14.39 11.96 20.32
C LEU A 14 -13.84 11.67 18.92
N ILE A 15 -13.91 10.42 18.45
CA ILE A 15 -13.53 10.06 17.08
C ILE A 15 -14.39 10.81 16.06
N TYR A 16 -15.71 10.88 16.27
CA TYR A 16 -16.60 11.69 15.41
C TYR A 16 -16.27 13.19 15.49
N ALA A 17 -15.92 13.72 16.66
CA ALA A 17 -15.57 15.13 16.81
C ALA A 17 -14.27 15.50 16.07
N TYR A 18 -13.27 14.62 16.08
CA TYR A 18 -11.98 14.86 15.41
C TYR A 18 -12.01 14.56 13.91
N TYR A 19 -12.59 13.42 13.52
CA TYR A 19 -12.51 12.93 12.14
C TYR A 19 -13.81 13.10 11.36
N GLY A 20 -14.90 13.57 12.00
CA GLY A 20 -16.19 13.69 11.36
C GLY A 20 -16.75 12.32 10.96
N THR A 21 -16.76 12.01 9.67
CA THR A 21 -17.37 10.78 9.14
C THR A 21 -16.37 9.62 9.10
N LYS A 22 -16.88 8.39 8.92
CA LYS A 22 -16.03 7.22 8.70
C LYS A 22 -15.19 7.37 7.42
N SER A 23 -15.77 7.97 6.37
CA SER A 23 -15.06 8.23 5.12
C SER A 23 -13.91 9.20 5.35
N SER A 24 -14.15 10.34 6.00
CA SER A 24 -13.09 11.31 6.29
C SER A 24 -11.98 10.73 7.18
N LEU A 25 -12.31 9.90 8.17
CA LEU A 25 -11.30 9.13 8.92
C LEU A 25 -10.45 8.25 8.00
N PHE A 26 -11.10 7.54 7.08
CA PHE A 26 -10.42 6.64 6.15
C PHE A 26 -9.55 7.40 5.14
N ASP A 27 -10.02 8.55 4.64
CA ASP A 27 -9.28 9.44 3.74
C ASP A 27 -8.00 9.98 4.39
N MET A 28 -7.96 10.11 5.71
CA MET A 28 -6.74 10.46 6.45
C MET A 28 -5.87 9.24 6.80
N ALA A 29 -6.48 8.11 7.18
CA ALA A 29 -5.75 6.93 7.63
C ALA A 29 -5.07 6.18 6.47
N LEU A 30 -5.67 6.18 5.29
CA LEU A 30 -5.17 5.45 4.13
C LEU A 30 -3.82 6.00 3.63
N PRO A 31 -3.66 7.31 3.33
CA PRO A 31 -2.36 7.86 2.92
C PRO A 31 -1.27 7.62 3.97
N GLN A 32 -1.62 7.72 5.26
CA GLN A 32 -0.68 7.45 6.35
C GLN A 32 -0.21 6.00 6.34
N ALA A 33 -1.12 5.04 6.15
CA ALA A 33 -0.76 3.62 6.09
C ALA A 33 0.13 3.30 4.88
N LEU A 34 -0.19 3.87 3.72
CA LEU A 34 0.62 3.68 2.50
C LEU A 34 2.01 4.31 2.63
N ARG A 35 2.10 5.47 3.31
CA ARG A 35 3.38 6.12 3.61
C ARG A 35 4.23 5.28 4.56
N CYS A 36 3.67 4.77 5.64
CA CYS A 36 4.41 3.90 6.55
C CYS A 36 4.90 2.62 5.86
N MET A 37 4.11 2.05 4.94
CA MET A 37 4.57 0.93 4.11
C MET A 37 5.76 1.32 3.23
N ALA A 38 5.66 2.46 2.53
CA ALA A 38 6.73 2.98 1.69
C ALA A 38 8.02 3.29 2.47
N GLU A 39 7.90 3.76 3.71
CA GLU A 39 9.03 4.00 4.61
C GLU A 39 9.66 2.69 5.12
N ASN A 40 8.85 1.66 5.38
CA ASN A 40 9.33 0.36 5.84
C ASN A 40 10.00 -0.47 4.74
N VAL A 41 9.59 -0.27 3.48
CA VAL A 41 10.08 -1.03 2.32
C VAL A 41 10.53 -0.08 1.22
N PRO A 42 11.62 0.67 1.44
CA PRO A 42 12.11 1.63 0.45
C PRO A 42 12.47 0.92 -0.85
N PRO A 43 12.20 1.53 -2.02
CA PRO A 43 12.61 0.99 -3.31
C PRO A 43 14.12 0.75 -3.38
N ARG A 44 14.50 -0.29 -4.13
CA ARG A 44 15.91 -0.62 -4.41
C ARG A 44 16.14 -0.46 -5.90
N PRO A 45 16.62 0.71 -6.36
CA PRO A 45 16.79 0.97 -7.78
C PRO A 45 17.70 -0.06 -8.46
N ASP A 46 18.75 -0.51 -7.78
CA ASP A 46 19.74 -1.40 -8.37
C ASP A 46 19.29 -2.88 -8.38
N ASP A 47 18.21 -3.22 -7.67
CA ASP A 47 17.70 -4.59 -7.55
C ASP A 47 16.18 -4.61 -7.29
N LEU A 48 15.42 -4.45 -8.37
CA LEU A 48 13.96 -4.48 -8.33
C LEU A 48 13.39 -5.84 -7.91
N THR A 49 14.14 -6.93 -8.12
CA THR A 49 13.68 -8.29 -7.77
C THR A 49 13.77 -8.50 -6.27
N ALA A 50 14.88 -8.09 -5.65
CA ALA A 50 14.99 -8.09 -4.19
C ALA A 50 13.92 -7.19 -3.56
N TRP A 51 13.70 -6.00 -4.14
CA TRP A 51 12.65 -5.11 -3.65
C TRP A 51 11.24 -5.71 -3.75
N ALA A 52 10.91 -6.42 -4.84
CA ALA A 52 9.64 -7.15 -4.94
C ALA A 52 9.47 -8.21 -3.83
N GLY A 53 10.56 -8.88 -3.46
CA GLY A 53 10.59 -9.79 -2.31
C GLY A 53 10.37 -9.07 -0.99
N ASP A 54 11.03 -7.95 -0.75
CA ASP A 54 10.88 -7.13 0.45
C ASP A 54 9.42 -6.64 0.61
N VAL A 55 8.78 -6.24 -0.51
CA VAL A 55 7.35 -5.85 -0.53
C VAL A 55 6.45 -7.04 -0.23
N PHE A 56 6.71 -8.21 -0.81
CA PHE A 56 5.95 -9.43 -0.52
C PHE A 56 6.03 -9.80 0.96
N ASP A 57 7.23 -9.83 1.52
CA ASP A 57 7.46 -10.18 2.92
C ASP A 57 6.75 -9.18 3.84
N HIS A 58 6.85 -7.88 3.58
CA HIS A 58 6.14 -6.88 4.37
C HIS A 58 4.62 -7.12 4.40
N HIS A 59 4.01 -7.51 3.28
CA HIS A 59 2.58 -7.84 3.26
C HIS A 59 2.24 -9.14 4.04
N GLN A 60 3.18 -10.08 4.16
CA GLN A 60 3.03 -11.27 5.00
C GLN A 60 3.09 -10.92 6.49
N TRP A 61 3.97 -9.99 6.87
CA TRP A 61 4.11 -9.52 8.25
C TRP A 61 3.00 -8.55 8.67
N TYR A 62 2.47 -7.75 7.74
CA TYR A 62 1.45 -6.71 7.98
C TYR A 62 0.23 -6.88 7.06
N PRO A 63 -0.54 -7.98 7.18
CA PRO A 63 -1.68 -8.28 6.31
C PRO A 63 -2.82 -7.23 6.40
N GLU A 64 -2.88 -6.45 7.48
CA GLU A 64 -3.82 -5.34 7.64
C GLU A 64 -3.59 -4.19 6.67
N VAL A 65 -2.37 -4.03 6.13
CA VAL A 65 -1.99 -2.97 5.17
C VAL A 65 -2.24 -3.42 3.73
N LEU A 66 -2.25 -4.73 3.47
CA LEU A 66 -2.49 -5.30 2.14
C LEU A 66 -3.85 -4.88 1.56
N ARG A 67 -4.93 -5.10 2.31
CA ARG A 67 -6.29 -4.84 1.82
C ARG A 67 -6.52 -3.34 1.52
N PRO A 68 -6.13 -2.38 2.39
CA PRO A 68 -6.15 -0.96 2.07
C PRO A 68 -5.34 -0.59 0.82
N SER A 69 -4.16 -1.19 0.63
CA SER A 69 -3.29 -0.92 -0.52
C SER A 69 -3.88 -1.41 -1.84
N MET A 70 -4.50 -2.58 -1.85
CA MET A 70 -5.25 -3.08 -3.01
C MET A 70 -6.47 -2.22 -3.31
N TRP A 71 -7.21 -1.80 -2.27
CA TRP A 71 -8.38 -0.93 -2.43
C TRP A 71 -8.01 0.45 -2.99
N ALA A 72 -6.91 1.05 -2.50
CA ALA A 72 -6.44 2.36 -2.95
C ALA A 72 -6.16 2.39 -4.46
N GLN A 73 -5.54 1.32 -4.98
CA GLN A 73 -5.28 1.18 -6.42
C GLN A 73 -6.56 1.15 -7.28
N LEU A 74 -7.68 0.70 -6.71
CA LEU A 74 -8.95 0.57 -7.45
C LEU A 74 -9.83 1.82 -7.34
N GLU A 75 -9.93 2.41 -6.14
CA GLU A 75 -10.98 3.39 -5.82
C GLU A 75 -10.42 4.79 -5.52
N CYS A 76 -9.11 4.92 -5.25
CA CYS A 76 -8.52 6.20 -4.84
C CYS A 76 -7.10 6.38 -5.42
N PRO A 77 -6.99 6.54 -6.76
CA PRO A 77 -5.70 6.68 -7.42
C PRO A 77 -4.88 7.86 -6.86
N GLU A 78 -5.53 8.94 -6.44
CA GLU A 78 -4.88 10.13 -5.87
C GLU A 78 -4.22 9.89 -4.49
N ALA A 79 -4.81 9.04 -3.64
CA ALA A 79 -4.21 8.67 -2.35
C ALA A 79 -3.05 7.68 -2.51
N ALA A 80 -3.05 6.92 -3.61
CA ALA A 80 -1.92 6.08 -3.99
C ALA A 80 -0.77 6.92 -4.58
N THR A 81 -1.03 8.09 -5.15
CA THR A 81 -0.02 8.87 -5.90
C THR A 81 1.24 9.23 -5.11
N GLU A 82 1.16 9.72 -3.87
CA GLU A 82 2.35 10.28 -3.19
C GLU A 82 3.43 9.23 -2.83
N PRO A 83 3.10 8.08 -2.22
CA PRO A 83 4.04 6.98 -2.08
C PRO A 83 4.52 6.46 -3.45
N PHE A 84 3.62 6.36 -4.43
CA PHE A 84 3.96 5.87 -5.76
C PHE A 84 4.89 6.82 -6.54
N ASP A 85 4.80 8.14 -6.34
CA ASP A 85 5.67 9.12 -7.00
C ASP A 85 7.11 9.01 -6.50
N SER A 86 7.30 8.88 -5.18
CA SER A 86 8.63 8.64 -4.59
C SER A 86 9.25 7.34 -5.10
N HIS A 87 8.43 6.30 -5.29
CA HIS A 87 8.84 5.02 -5.82
C HIS A 87 9.10 5.05 -7.32
N ARG A 88 8.32 5.85 -8.05
CA ARG A 88 8.45 6.06 -9.49
C ARG A 88 9.78 6.73 -9.83
N GLU A 89 10.19 7.76 -9.10
CA GLU A 89 11.48 8.42 -9.29
C GLU A 89 12.66 7.45 -9.09
N GLN A 90 12.56 6.58 -8.10
CA GLN A 90 13.58 5.57 -7.80
C GLN A 90 13.59 4.43 -8.83
N THR A 91 12.42 4.00 -9.31
CA THR A 91 12.29 2.98 -10.37
C THR A 91 12.70 3.52 -11.74
N LEU A 92 12.50 4.82 -12.00
CA LEU A 92 12.97 5.53 -13.18
C LEU A 92 14.49 5.43 -13.33
N ALA A 93 15.24 5.55 -12.23
CA ALA A 93 16.70 5.42 -12.24
C ALA A 93 17.17 4.02 -12.66
N SER A 94 16.42 2.97 -12.31
CA SER A 94 16.67 1.57 -12.68
C SER A 94 16.32 1.23 -14.12
N ALA A 95 15.21 1.81 -14.60
CA ALA A 95 14.64 1.49 -15.91
C ALA A 95 15.44 2.11 -17.07
N MET A 96 16.49 2.88 -16.77
CA MET A 96 17.39 3.52 -17.75
C MET A 96 18.38 2.56 -18.43
N GLY A 97 18.22 1.24 -18.30
CA GLY A 97 18.85 0.28 -19.21
C GLY A 97 18.30 0.45 -20.63
N GLU A 98 19.18 0.54 -21.63
CA GLU A 98 18.83 0.84 -23.02
C GLU A 98 17.70 -0.06 -23.54
N SER A 99 16.59 0.57 -23.97
CA SER A 99 15.42 -0.02 -24.60
C SER A 99 14.57 -0.97 -23.73
N ASN A 100 14.02 -0.48 -22.61
CA ASN A 100 12.90 -1.14 -21.96
C ASN A 100 11.54 -0.68 -22.56
N PRO A 101 10.70 -1.59 -23.11
CA PRO A 101 9.37 -1.23 -23.62
C PRO A 101 8.36 -0.85 -22.52
N LEU A 102 8.68 -1.13 -21.25
CA LEU A 102 7.83 -0.83 -20.11
C LEU A 102 8.17 0.53 -19.51
N SER A 103 7.16 1.33 -19.20
CA SER A 103 7.36 2.52 -18.39
C SER A 103 7.68 2.12 -16.93
N PRO A 104 8.34 2.98 -16.15
CA PRO A 104 8.61 2.71 -14.74
C PRO A 104 7.35 2.51 -13.89
N ILE A 105 6.23 3.13 -14.29
CA ILE A 105 4.93 2.89 -13.68
C ILE A 105 4.47 1.46 -13.97
N ASP A 106 4.66 0.95 -15.19
CA ASP A 106 4.28 -0.43 -15.53
C ASP A 106 5.08 -1.43 -14.70
N VAL A 107 6.39 -1.21 -14.56
CA VAL A 107 7.27 -2.04 -13.72
C VAL A 107 6.81 -2.03 -12.25
N LEU A 108 6.47 -0.84 -11.73
CA LEU A 108 5.96 -0.66 -10.37
C LEU A 108 4.63 -1.43 -10.16
N VAL A 109 3.70 -1.30 -11.11
CA VAL A 109 2.42 -2.02 -11.10
C VAL A 109 2.66 -3.52 -11.12
N PHE A 110 3.58 -4.03 -11.94
CA PHE A 110 3.88 -5.46 -11.98
C PHE A 110 4.51 -5.97 -10.68
N VAL A 111 5.44 -5.23 -10.09
CA VAL A 111 6.05 -5.58 -8.79
C VAL A 111 4.98 -5.69 -7.71
N TYR A 112 4.12 -4.66 -7.60
CA TYR A 112 3.03 -4.68 -6.62
C TYR A 112 1.99 -5.77 -6.91
N ALA A 113 1.64 -6.02 -8.17
CA ALA A 113 0.67 -7.06 -8.53
C ALA A 113 1.22 -8.46 -8.20
N LEU A 114 2.50 -8.73 -8.48
CA LEU A 114 3.16 -10.00 -8.17
C LEU A 114 3.29 -10.20 -6.65
N ALA A 115 3.75 -9.18 -5.93
CA ALA A 115 3.92 -9.24 -4.47
C ALA A 115 2.60 -9.44 -3.72
N GLN A 116 1.47 -8.95 -4.27
CA GLN A 116 0.17 -9.01 -3.61
C GLN A 116 -0.72 -10.18 -4.08
N ALA A 117 -0.37 -10.83 -5.20
CA ALA A 117 -1.23 -11.85 -5.83
C ALA A 117 -1.53 -13.05 -4.90
N TRP A 118 -0.60 -13.43 -4.02
CA TRP A 118 -0.77 -14.56 -3.10
C TRP A 118 -1.65 -14.18 -1.90
N GLY A 119 -1.56 -12.94 -1.41
CA GLY A 119 -2.43 -12.46 -0.34
C GLY A 119 -3.90 -12.36 -0.76
N ALA A 120 -4.15 -12.02 -2.04
CA ALA A 120 -5.50 -12.02 -2.62
C ALA A 120 -6.13 -13.43 -2.67
N VAL A 121 -5.31 -14.46 -2.88
CA VAL A 121 -5.76 -15.86 -2.99
C VAL A 121 -5.91 -16.52 -1.61
N SER A 122 -4.98 -16.27 -0.69
CA SER A 122 -4.93 -16.92 0.63
C SER A 122 -6.05 -16.47 1.59
N GLY A 123 -6.54 -15.23 1.47
CA GLY A 123 -7.66 -14.74 2.29
C GLY A 123 -9.00 -15.46 2.06
N ARG A 124 -9.08 -16.35 1.07
CA ARG A 124 -10.28 -17.11 0.71
C ARG A 124 -10.28 -18.55 1.26
N VAL A 125 -9.16 -19.03 1.82
CA VAL A 125 -9.02 -20.43 2.28
C VAL A 125 -9.34 -20.62 3.76
N ASP A 126 -9.18 -19.59 4.59
CA ASP A 126 -9.39 -19.67 6.06
C ASP A 126 -10.85 -19.43 6.52
N SER A 127 -11.84 -19.64 5.63
CA SER A 127 -13.26 -19.48 5.96
C SER A 127 -14.13 -20.65 5.45
N ALA A 128 -13.68 -21.87 5.74
CA ALA A 128 -14.45 -23.11 5.55
C ALA A 128 -14.43 -23.97 6.82
#